data_AF-A0A9D9K415-F1
#
_entry.id   AF-A0A9D9K415-F1
#
_cell.length_a   1.000
_cell.length_b   1.000
_cell.length_c   1.000
_cell.angle_alpha   90.00
_cell.angle_beta   90.00
_cell.angle_gamma   90.00
#
_symmetry.space_group_name_H-M   'P 1'
#
loop_
_entity.id
_entity.type
_entity.pdbx_description
1 polymer ?
#
loop_
_entity_poly.entity_id
_entity_poly.type
_entity_poly.pdbx_seq_one_letter_code
_entity_poly.pdbx_strand_id
1 'polypeptide(L)'
;MSVDRSSWEVKDEAVLAELVQLLNLSADEAAILRSPHDAAQKQAPAMREDFYTRLLAHPQTAEYFTDINMSRMYAMLQNWFIELFSGVYDEAYARRRINIGKAHVRIGLPVRYPIAMLDVAIAHAEAVARTHPQPDAAVAAVRKVIALDMAVFQQAHEDRQLEFLSNMVGNERLARRLLSEE
;
A
#
# COMPACT_ATOMS: atom_id res chain seq x y z
N MET A 1 -16.84 25.35 17.60
CA MET A 1 -17.39 25.11 16.24
C MET A 1 -17.18 23.65 15.94
N SER A 2 -18.18 22.92 15.46
CA SER A 2 -17.98 21.52 15.09
C SER A 2 -16.95 21.44 13.97
N VAL A 3 -15.79 20.84 14.22
CA VAL A 3 -14.85 20.49 13.15
C VAL A 3 -15.44 19.31 12.40
N ASP A 4 -15.95 19.59 11.20
CA ASP A 4 -16.46 18.59 10.26
C ASP A 4 -15.60 18.72 9.00
N ARG A 5 -14.76 17.71 8.73
CA ARG A 5 -13.80 17.74 7.62
C ARG A 5 -14.37 16.93 6.48
N SER A 6 -14.46 17.52 5.29
CA SER A 6 -14.93 16.82 4.08
C SER A 6 -14.07 15.61 3.72
N SER A 7 -12.80 15.57 4.15
CA SER A 7 -11.92 14.42 3.96
C SER A 7 -12.38 13.17 4.73
N TRP A 8 -13.19 13.30 5.78
CA TRP A 8 -13.72 12.16 6.53
C TRP A 8 -14.83 11.41 5.79
N GLU A 9 -15.43 12.05 4.78
CA GLU A 9 -16.48 11.46 3.94
C GLU A 9 -15.91 10.68 2.75
N VAL A 10 -14.61 10.81 2.45
CA VAL A 10 -13.92 10.03 1.41
C VAL A 10 -13.54 8.68 2.01
N LYS A 11 -14.19 7.61 1.54
CA LYS A 11 -14.04 6.25 2.10
C LYS A 11 -13.84 5.21 1.01
N ASP A 12 -13.32 4.06 1.43
CA ASP A 12 -13.14 2.86 0.61
C ASP A 12 -12.47 3.18 -0.74
N GLU A 13 -12.99 2.70 -1.87
CA GLU A 13 -12.38 2.91 -3.18
C GLU A 13 -12.35 4.37 -3.64
N ALA A 14 -13.18 5.26 -3.07
CA ALA A 14 -13.18 6.68 -3.42
C ALA A 14 -11.87 7.39 -3.01
N VAL A 15 -11.18 6.87 -2.00
CA VAL A 15 -9.85 7.33 -1.55
C VAL A 15 -8.85 7.29 -2.70
N LEU A 16 -8.90 6.25 -3.55
CA LEU A 16 -7.99 6.14 -4.68
C LEU A 16 -8.19 7.31 -5.67
N ALA A 17 -9.43 7.61 -6.03
CA ALA A 17 -9.73 8.66 -6.99
C ALA A 17 -9.28 10.04 -6.49
N GLU A 18 -9.50 10.31 -5.19
CA GLU A 18 -9.05 11.53 -4.53
C GLU A 18 -7.51 11.64 -4.53
N LEU A 19 -6.81 10.57 -4.13
CA LEU A 19 -5.35 10.56 -4.09
C LEU A 19 -4.69 10.60 -5.47
N VAL A 20 -5.29 9.99 -6.50
CA VAL A 20 -4.83 10.09 -7.89
C VAL A 20 -4.86 11.55 -8.36
N GLN A 21 -5.93 12.29 -8.02
CA GLN A 21 -6.02 13.73 -8.30
C GLN A 21 -4.96 14.51 -7.51
N LEU A 22 -4.80 14.24 -6.22
CA LEU A 22 -3.83 14.92 -5.36
C LEU A 22 -2.39 14.74 -5.83
N LEU A 23 -2.02 13.51 -6.24
CA LEU A 23 -0.69 13.16 -6.74
C LEU A 23 -0.45 13.60 -8.18
N ASN A 24 -1.50 14.07 -8.87
CA ASN A 24 -1.49 14.36 -10.30
C ASN A 24 -0.88 13.19 -11.10
N LEU A 25 -1.35 11.97 -10.82
CA LEU A 25 -0.91 10.77 -11.54
C LEU A 25 -1.62 10.75 -12.91
N SER A 26 -0.87 10.98 -13.97
CA SER A 26 -1.45 11.08 -15.31
C SER A 26 -1.68 9.71 -15.95
N ALA A 27 -2.54 9.67 -16.98
CA ALA A 27 -2.73 8.47 -17.79
C ALA A 27 -1.44 8.06 -18.51
N ASP A 28 -0.59 9.02 -18.90
CA ASP A 28 0.70 8.75 -19.53
C ASP A 28 1.70 8.11 -18.56
N GLU A 29 1.74 8.59 -17.31
CA GLU A 29 2.56 8.00 -16.25
C GLU A 29 2.10 6.58 -15.93
N ALA A 30 0.79 6.34 -15.86
CA ALA A 30 0.24 5.00 -15.69
C ALA A 30 0.59 4.08 -16.87
N ALA A 31 0.46 4.58 -18.10
CA ALA A 31 0.80 3.83 -19.31
C ALA A 31 2.30 3.49 -19.37
N ILE A 32 3.18 4.40 -18.92
CA ILE A 32 4.63 4.18 -18.85
C ILE A 32 4.98 2.97 -17.99
N LEU A 33 4.24 2.76 -16.88
CA LEU A 33 4.50 1.67 -15.94
C LEU A 33 4.04 0.31 -16.44
N ARG A 34 3.17 0.27 -17.45
CA ARG A 34 2.76 -0.99 -18.09
C ARG A 34 3.88 -1.64 -18.88
N SER A 35 4.76 -0.85 -19.49
CA SER A 35 5.84 -1.35 -20.35
C SER A 35 6.85 -2.25 -19.60
N PRO A 36 7.35 -1.90 -18.40
CA PRO A 36 8.26 -2.77 -17.64
C PRO A 36 7.55 -3.91 -16.85
N HIS A 37 6.27 -4.20 -17.09
CA HIS A 37 5.54 -5.25 -16.36
C HIS A 37 6.22 -6.63 -16.43
N ASP A 38 6.72 -7.04 -17.61
CA ASP A 38 7.44 -8.32 -17.76
C ASP A 38 8.78 -8.33 -17.01
N ALA A 39 9.44 -7.17 -16.91
CA ALA A 39 10.64 -7.01 -16.08
C ALA A 39 10.28 -7.11 -14.60
N ALA A 40 9.13 -6.55 -14.18
CA ALA A 40 8.62 -6.68 -12.82
C ALA A 40 8.38 -8.14 -12.44
N GLN A 41 7.77 -8.94 -13.33
CA GLN A 41 7.54 -10.37 -13.11
C GLN A 41 8.85 -11.13 -12.88
N LYS A 42 9.90 -10.83 -13.66
CA LYS A 42 11.23 -11.43 -13.52
C LYS A 42 11.95 -10.97 -12.25
N GLN A 43 11.72 -9.72 -11.82
CA GLN A 43 12.33 -9.14 -10.63
C GLN A 43 11.64 -9.56 -9.33
N ALA A 44 10.35 -9.89 -9.37
CA ALA A 44 9.54 -10.17 -8.19
C ALA A 44 10.13 -11.26 -7.25
N PRO A 45 10.72 -12.37 -7.74
CA PRO A 45 11.34 -13.37 -6.87
C PRO A 45 12.53 -12.81 -6.06
N ALA A 46 13.37 -11.98 -6.67
CA ALA A 46 14.51 -11.35 -6.00
C ALA A 46 14.05 -10.31 -4.98
N MET A 47 13.07 -9.46 -5.37
CA MET A 47 12.46 -8.51 -4.44
C MET A 47 11.88 -9.19 -3.21
N ARG A 48 11.15 -10.29 -3.42
CA ARG A 48 10.58 -11.09 -2.33
C ARG A 48 11.67 -11.66 -1.42
N GLU A 49 12.74 -12.19 -1.99
CA GLU A 49 13.84 -12.78 -1.22
C GLU A 49 14.48 -11.75 -0.28
N ASP A 50 14.82 -10.57 -0.81
CA ASP A 50 15.40 -9.49 -0.02
C ASP A 50 14.42 -8.98 1.06
N PHE A 51 13.13 -8.94 0.73
CA PHE A 51 12.07 -8.52 1.64
C PHE A 51 11.92 -9.48 2.83
N TYR A 52 11.79 -10.79 2.59
CA TYR A 52 11.66 -11.76 3.67
C TYR A 52 12.97 -12.01 4.41
N THR A 53 14.12 -11.90 3.75
CA THR A 53 15.42 -11.94 4.43
C THR A 53 15.48 -10.87 5.51
N ARG A 54 15.10 -9.63 5.19
CA ARG A 54 15.09 -8.53 6.15
C ARG A 54 14.04 -8.71 7.26
N LEU A 55 12.82 -9.14 6.92
CA LEU A 55 11.77 -9.36 7.90
C LEU A 55 12.08 -10.49 8.88
N LEU A 56 12.63 -11.61 8.40
CA LEU A 56 12.94 -12.77 9.23
C LEU A 56 14.20 -12.58 10.08
N ALA A 57 15.10 -11.67 9.68
CA ALA A 57 16.27 -11.30 10.47
C ALA A 57 15.92 -10.46 11.72
N HIS A 58 14.74 -9.84 11.77
CA HIS A 58 14.32 -8.98 12.87
C HIS A 58 13.26 -9.69 13.75
N PRO A 59 13.54 -10.01 15.03
CA PRO A 59 12.68 -10.87 15.85
C PRO A 59 11.22 -10.40 15.94
N GLN A 60 10.99 -9.10 16.11
CA GLN A 60 9.65 -8.51 16.26
C GLN A 60 8.83 -8.55 14.96
N THR A 61 9.43 -8.84 13.82
CA THR A 61 8.69 -9.12 12.58
C THR A 61 8.65 -10.60 12.27
N ALA A 62 9.70 -11.35 12.63
CA ALA A 62 9.77 -12.80 12.47
C ALA A 62 8.63 -13.54 13.19
N GLU A 63 8.20 -13.05 14.36
CA GLU A 63 7.10 -13.65 15.15
C GLU A 63 5.76 -13.76 14.39
N TYR A 64 5.52 -12.90 13.40
CA TYR A 64 4.29 -12.93 12.59
C TYR A 64 4.27 -14.05 11.54
N PHE A 65 5.37 -14.80 11.40
CA PHE A 65 5.53 -15.86 10.41
C PHE A 65 5.56 -17.27 11.01
N THR A 66 5.39 -17.39 12.32
CA THR A 66 5.25 -18.70 13.00
C THR A 66 3.97 -19.40 12.54
N ASP A 67 4.08 -20.67 12.14
CA ASP A 67 2.97 -21.51 11.65
C ASP A 67 2.23 -20.98 10.40
N ILE A 68 2.85 -20.06 9.65
CA ILE A 68 2.30 -19.51 8.41
C ILE A 68 2.77 -20.31 7.20
N ASN A 69 1.86 -20.53 6.25
CA ASN A 69 2.22 -21.03 4.93
C ASN A 69 2.99 -19.97 4.14
N MET A 70 4.32 -20.08 4.14
CA MET A 70 5.21 -19.14 3.46
C MET A 70 5.04 -19.13 1.93
N SER A 71 4.65 -20.23 1.28
CA SER A 71 4.47 -20.24 -0.18
C SER A 71 3.36 -19.29 -0.62
N ARG A 72 2.27 -19.23 0.16
CA ARG A 72 1.18 -18.28 -0.06
C ARG A 72 1.65 -16.84 0.17
N MET A 73 2.41 -16.60 1.23
CA MET A 73 2.93 -15.25 1.55
C MET A 73 3.84 -14.74 0.42
N TYR A 74 4.72 -15.61 -0.07
CA TYR A 74 5.61 -15.36 -1.20
C TYR A 74 4.85 -15.00 -2.47
N ALA A 75 3.78 -15.72 -2.79
CA ALA A 75 2.96 -15.41 -3.95
C ALA A 75 2.24 -14.05 -3.81
N MET A 76 1.68 -13.76 -2.63
CA MET A 76 0.98 -12.50 -2.39
C MET A 76 1.91 -11.29 -2.50
N LEU A 77 3.10 -11.35 -1.92
CA LEU A 77 4.07 -10.25 -1.99
C LEU A 77 4.56 -10.01 -3.43
N GLN A 78 4.86 -11.08 -4.16
CA GLN A 78 5.26 -10.96 -5.57
C GLN A 78 4.14 -10.35 -6.42
N ASN A 79 2.90 -10.80 -6.24
CA ASN A 79 1.76 -10.27 -6.98
C ASN A 79 1.52 -8.78 -6.65
N TRP A 80 1.60 -8.38 -5.38
CA TRP A 80 1.53 -6.97 -4.99
C TRP A 80 2.57 -6.12 -5.72
N PHE A 81 3.83 -6.57 -5.75
CA PHE A 81 4.92 -5.86 -6.44
C PHE A 81 4.71 -5.76 -7.95
N ILE A 82 4.28 -6.85 -8.60
CA ILE A 82 4.00 -6.87 -10.04
C ILE A 82 2.87 -5.89 -10.38
N GLU A 83 1.82 -5.84 -9.54
CA GLU A 83 0.67 -4.96 -9.77
C GLU A 83 1.02 -3.47 -9.73
N LEU A 84 2.12 -3.06 -9.11
CA LEU A 84 2.64 -1.68 -9.21
C LEU A 84 2.88 -1.27 -10.67
N PHE A 85 3.16 -2.23 -11.54
CA PHE A 85 3.43 -2.08 -12.98
C PHE A 85 2.25 -2.48 -13.86
N SER A 86 1.03 -2.59 -13.30
CA SER A 86 -0.16 -2.93 -14.08
C SER A 86 -0.54 -1.84 -15.10
N GLY A 87 -0.22 -0.59 -14.79
CA GLY A 87 -0.67 0.60 -15.54
C GLY A 87 -2.17 0.87 -15.45
N VAL A 88 -2.88 0.18 -14.55
CA VAL A 88 -4.32 0.36 -14.29
C VAL A 88 -4.53 0.47 -12.78
N TYR A 89 -4.82 1.68 -12.32
CA TYR A 89 -5.04 2.01 -10.91
C TYR A 89 -6.50 2.42 -10.72
N ASP A 90 -7.37 1.42 -10.65
CA ASP A 90 -8.83 1.55 -10.56
C ASP A 90 -9.39 1.07 -9.22
N GLU A 91 -10.71 1.06 -9.07
CA GLU A 91 -11.38 0.57 -7.86
C GLU A 91 -10.97 -0.88 -7.50
N ALA A 92 -10.71 -1.74 -8.48
CA ALA A 92 -10.25 -3.09 -8.22
C ALA A 92 -8.83 -3.10 -7.63
N TYR A 93 -7.95 -2.22 -8.12
CA TYR A 93 -6.64 -1.96 -7.52
C TYR A 93 -6.80 -1.50 -6.06
N ALA A 94 -7.63 -0.48 -5.81
CA ALA A 94 -7.89 0.04 -4.47
C ALA A 94 -8.38 -1.04 -3.52
N ARG A 95 -9.36 -1.84 -3.92
CA ARG A 95 -9.92 -2.92 -3.09
C ARG A 95 -8.87 -3.93 -2.66
N ARG A 96 -7.90 -4.26 -3.53
CA ARG A 96 -6.77 -5.13 -3.17
C ARG A 96 -5.91 -4.48 -2.08
N ARG A 97 -5.58 -3.18 -2.20
CA ARG A 97 -4.76 -2.45 -1.21
C ARG A 97 -5.49 -2.25 0.12
N ILE A 98 -6.78 -1.94 0.07
CA ILE A 98 -7.64 -1.84 1.26
C ILE A 98 -7.65 -3.17 2.02
N ASN A 99 -7.80 -4.30 1.32
CA ASN A 99 -7.76 -5.62 1.94
C ASN A 99 -6.40 -5.93 2.56
N ILE A 100 -5.30 -5.49 1.96
CA ILE A 100 -3.96 -5.60 2.54
C ILE A 100 -3.89 -4.79 3.85
N GLY A 101 -4.35 -3.52 3.85
CA GLY A 101 -4.41 -2.68 5.06
C GLY A 101 -5.22 -3.30 6.19
N LYS A 102 -6.45 -3.74 5.90
CA LYS A 102 -7.34 -4.43 6.85
C LYS A 102 -6.72 -5.71 7.39
N ALA A 103 -6.00 -6.48 6.56
CA ALA A 103 -5.33 -7.70 6.99
C ALA A 103 -4.20 -7.43 8.00
N HIS A 104 -3.45 -6.34 7.83
CA HIS A 104 -2.37 -5.96 8.74
C HIS A 104 -2.89 -5.54 10.12
N VAL A 105 -3.99 -4.77 10.17
CA VAL A 105 -4.68 -4.47 11.43
C VAL A 105 -5.16 -5.74 12.13
N ARG A 106 -5.76 -6.67 11.37
CA ARG A 106 -6.33 -7.90 11.92
C ARG A 106 -5.29 -8.79 12.60
N ILE A 107 -4.07 -8.84 12.09
CA ILE A 107 -2.98 -9.62 12.71
C ILE A 107 -2.25 -8.84 13.82
N GLY A 108 -2.64 -7.58 14.08
CA GLY A 108 -2.01 -6.74 15.08
C GLY A 108 -0.63 -6.20 14.68
N LEU A 109 -0.27 -6.25 13.39
CA LEU A 109 1.06 -5.86 12.92
C LEU A 109 1.19 -4.34 12.94
N PRO A 110 2.16 -3.77 13.70
CA PRO A 110 2.37 -2.33 13.73
C PRO A 110 2.68 -1.76 12.34
N VAL A 111 1.96 -0.71 11.95
CA VAL A 111 2.01 -0.11 10.61
C VAL A 111 3.40 0.39 10.18
N ARG A 112 4.26 0.70 11.16
CA ARG A 112 5.67 1.05 10.93
C ARG A 112 6.45 -0.03 10.16
N TYR A 113 6.09 -1.31 10.27
CA TYR A 113 6.83 -2.39 9.61
C TYR A 113 6.60 -2.42 8.08
N PRO A 114 5.34 -2.45 7.57
CA PRO A 114 5.08 -2.27 6.13
C PRO A 114 5.71 -0.99 5.56
N ILE A 115 5.62 0.13 6.29
CA ILE A 115 6.21 1.42 5.86
C ILE A 115 7.74 1.31 5.74
N ALA A 116 8.42 0.75 6.74
CA ALA A 116 9.87 0.57 6.71
C ALA A 116 10.32 -0.37 5.58
N MET A 117 9.52 -1.41 5.29
CA MET A 117 9.83 -2.38 4.24
C MET A 117 9.64 -1.84 2.81
N LEU A 118 9.00 -0.68 2.65
CA LEU A 118 9.00 0.01 1.35
C LEU A 118 10.41 0.33 0.85
N ASP A 119 11.39 0.52 1.74
CA ASP A 119 12.80 0.73 1.35
C ASP A 119 13.28 -0.37 0.38
N VAL A 120 12.98 -1.64 0.70
CA VAL A 120 13.33 -2.78 -0.16
C VAL A 120 12.54 -2.71 -1.46
N ALA A 121 11.21 -2.55 -1.37
CA ALA A 121 10.34 -2.58 -2.54
C ALA A 121 10.65 -1.45 -3.54
N ILE A 122 10.93 -0.24 -3.05
CA ILE A 122 11.27 0.93 -3.86
C ILE A 122 12.57 0.67 -4.63
N ALA A 123 13.60 0.13 -3.99
CA ALA A 123 14.88 -0.15 -4.67
C ALA A 123 14.69 -1.08 -5.87
N HIS A 124 13.91 -2.16 -5.71
CA HIS A 124 13.61 -3.07 -6.82
C HIS A 124 12.66 -2.46 -7.86
N ALA A 125 11.67 -1.68 -7.43
CA ALA A 125 10.73 -1.04 -8.33
C ALA A 125 11.43 0.01 -9.20
N GLU A 126 12.38 0.78 -8.65
CA GLU A 126 13.19 1.71 -9.42
C GLU A 126 14.11 0.99 -10.41
N ALA A 127 14.70 -0.14 -10.01
CA ALA A 127 15.50 -0.96 -10.92
C ALA A 127 14.68 -1.46 -12.12
N VAL A 128 13.43 -1.88 -11.89
CA VAL A 128 12.47 -2.27 -12.93
C VAL A 128 12.08 -1.07 -13.79
N ALA A 129 11.75 0.07 -13.19
CA ALA A 129 11.36 1.27 -13.93
C ALA A 129 12.49 1.75 -14.87
N ARG A 130 13.76 1.60 -14.46
CA ARG A 130 14.93 1.96 -15.26
C ARG A 130 15.14 1.08 -16.49
N THR A 131 14.41 -0.04 -16.65
CA THR A 131 14.44 -0.83 -17.89
C THR A 131 13.61 -0.17 -19.01
N HIS A 132 12.80 0.85 -18.69
CA HIS A 132 12.04 1.60 -19.67
C HIS A 132 12.95 2.51 -20.53
N PRO A 133 12.66 2.72 -21.83
CA PRO A 133 13.42 3.66 -22.66
C PRO A 133 13.44 5.11 -22.15
N GLN A 134 12.47 5.47 -21.31
CA GLN A 134 12.40 6.76 -20.60
C GLN A 134 12.53 6.51 -19.09
N PRO A 135 13.75 6.24 -18.58
CA PRO A 135 13.95 5.74 -17.21
C PRO A 135 13.56 6.76 -16.15
N ASP A 136 13.86 8.05 -16.34
CA ASP A 136 13.55 9.08 -15.33
C ASP A 136 12.04 9.29 -15.17
N ALA A 137 11.29 9.26 -16.28
CA ALA A 137 9.83 9.35 -16.28
C ALA A 137 9.20 8.11 -15.62
N ALA A 138 9.71 6.91 -15.90
CA ALA A 138 9.23 5.68 -15.29
C ALA A 138 9.53 5.63 -13.78
N VAL A 139 10.71 6.10 -13.35
CA VAL A 139 11.06 6.20 -11.92
C VAL A 139 10.17 7.22 -11.21
N ALA A 140 9.89 8.37 -11.83
CA ALA A 140 8.94 9.34 -11.27
C ALA A 140 7.54 8.75 -11.12
N ALA A 141 7.04 8.06 -12.15
CA ALA A 141 5.74 7.41 -12.14
C ALA A 141 5.64 6.32 -11.06
N VAL A 142 6.64 5.44 -10.93
CA VAL A 142 6.59 4.34 -9.96
C VAL A 142 6.63 4.86 -8.52
N ARG A 143 7.35 5.96 -8.26
CA ARG A 143 7.34 6.63 -6.96
C ARG A 143 5.97 7.19 -6.62
N LYS A 144 5.26 7.80 -7.57
CA LYS A 144 3.87 8.26 -7.37
C LYS A 144 2.95 7.10 -7.06
N VAL A 145 3.07 5.99 -7.79
CA VAL A 145 2.23 4.80 -7.58
C VAL A 145 2.51 4.14 -6.23
N ILE A 146 3.76 4.07 -5.79
CA ILE A 146 4.10 3.56 -4.44
C ILE A 146 3.54 4.51 -3.36
N ALA A 147 3.59 5.82 -3.56
CA ALA A 147 2.99 6.78 -2.64
C ALA A 147 1.45 6.62 -2.57
N LEU A 148 0.79 6.45 -3.73
CA LEU A 148 -0.63 6.14 -3.83
C LEU A 148 -0.97 4.84 -3.09
N ASP A 149 -0.17 3.79 -3.32
CA ASP A 149 -0.32 2.48 -2.69
C ASP A 149 -0.31 2.57 -1.17
N MET A 150 0.71 3.26 -0.65
CA MET A 150 0.91 3.42 0.78
C MET A 150 -0.18 4.28 1.41
N ALA A 151 -0.62 5.34 0.74
CA ALA A 151 -1.70 6.19 1.22
C ALA A 151 -3.04 5.44 1.30
N VAL A 152 -3.40 4.65 0.27
CA VAL A 152 -4.61 3.80 0.30
C VAL A 152 -4.51 2.73 1.38
N PHE A 153 -3.34 2.07 1.49
CA PHE A 153 -3.09 1.08 2.53
C PHE A 153 -3.23 1.67 3.95
N GLN A 154 -2.63 2.84 4.19
CA GLN A 154 -2.65 3.54 5.47
C GLN A 154 -4.06 4.00 5.82
N GLN A 155 -4.79 4.56 4.85
CA GLN A 155 -6.19 4.97 5.06
C GLN A 155 -7.05 3.76 5.47
N ALA A 156 -6.89 2.62 4.80
CA ALA A 156 -7.61 1.40 5.17
C ALA A 156 -7.22 0.86 6.56
N HIS A 157 -5.98 1.07 6.97
CA HIS A 157 -5.52 0.72 8.32
C HIS A 157 -6.18 1.62 9.37
N GLU A 158 -6.19 2.93 9.15
CA GLU A 158 -6.84 3.92 10.02
C GLU A 158 -8.35 3.71 10.11
N ASP A 159 -9.02 3.56 8.97
CA ASP A 159 -10.47 3.32 8.92
C ASP A 159 -10.85 2.06 9.69
N ARG A 160 -10.04 0.99 9.57
CA ARG A 160 -10.30 -0.25 10.30
C ARG A 160 -10.13 -0.09 11.81
N GLN A 161 -9.13 0.67 12.27
CA GLN A 161 -8.96 0.96 13.69
C GLN A 161 -10.09 1.85 14.22
N LEU A 162 -10.48 2.86 13.44
CA LEU A 162 -11.58 3.76 13.76
C LEU A 162 -12.92 3.02 13.82
N GLU A 163 -13.17 2.05 12.94
CA GLU A 163 -14.37 1.23 12.95
C GLU A 163 -14.53 0.51 14.31
N PHE A 164 -13.46 -0.06 14.85
CA PHE A 164 -13.49 -0.68 16.18
C PHE A 164 -13.82 0.33 17.28
N LEU A 165 -13.21 1.52 17.26
CA LEU A 165 -13.48 2.57 18.23
C LEU A 165 -14.93 3.08 18.11
N SER A 166 -15.39 3.31 16.88
CA SER A 166 -16.77 3.70 16.55
C SER A 166 -17.78 2.70 17.09
N ASN A 167 -17.52 1.40 16.93
CA ASN A 167 -18.38 0.34 17.47
C ASN A 167 -18.42 0.33 19.00
N MET A 168 -17.32 0.69 19.69
CA MET A 168 -17.29 0.79 21.15
C MET A 168 -18.05 2.01 21.69
N VAL A 169 -17.97 3.15 20.99
CA VAL A 169 -18.59 4.41 21.43
C VAL A 169 -19.97 4.67 20.79
N GLY A 170 -20.38 3.82 19.84
CA GLY A 170 -21.65 3.89 19.11
C GLY A 170 -21.75 5.00 18.06
N ASN A 171 -20.67 5.72 17.77
CA ASN A 171 -20.69 6.87 16.87
C ASN A 171 -19.30 7.20 16.31
N GLU A 172 -19.13 7.15 14.98
CA GLU A 172 -17.84 7.41 14.32
C GLU A 172 -17.35 8.84 14.55
N ARG A 173 -18.25 9.82 14.55
CA ARG A 173 -17.91 11.24 14.78
C ARG A 173 -17.38 11.44 16.19
N LEU A 174 -17.99 10.79 17.18
CA LEU A 174 -17.50 10.79 18.55
C LEU A 174 -16.13 10.11 18.64
N ALA A 175 -15.95 8.96 17.97
CA ALA A 175 -14.67 8.26 17.91
C ALA A 175 -13.54 9.15 17.34
N ARG A 176 -13.80 9.88 16.24
CA ARG A 176 -12.83 10.82 15.66
C ARG A 176 -12.48 11.97 16.60
N ARG A 177 -13.47 12.53 17.32
CA ARG A 177 -13.26 13.60 18.31
C ARG A 177 -12.41 13.16 19.50
N LEU A 178 -12.69 11.96 20.02
CA LEU A 178 -11.90 11.37 21.10
C LEU A 178 -10.42 11.18 20.70
N LEU A 179 -10.15 10.85 19.43
CA LEU A 179 -8.79 10.75 18.91
C LEU A 179 -8.11 12.11 18.70
N SER A 180 -8.88 13.17 18.43
CA SER A 180 -8.34 14.52 18.22
C SER A 180 -8.18 15.34 19.50
N GLU A 181 -8.48 14.77 20.68
CA GLU A 181 -8.53 15.47 21.97
C GLU A 181 -9.45 16.72 21.94
N GLU A 182 -10.51 16.70 21.11
CA GLU A 182 -11.58 17.72 21.05
C GLU A 182 -12.87 17.22 21.70
#